data_AF-A0A358FZ57-F1
#
_entry.id   AF-A0A358FZ57-F1
#
_cell.length_a   1.000
_cell.length_b   1.000
_cell.length_c   1.000
_cell.angle_alpha   90.00
_cell.angle_beta   90.00
_cell.angle_gamma   90.00
#
_symmetry.space_group_name_H-M   'P 1'
#
loop_
_entity.id
_entity.type
_entity.pdbx_description
1 polymer ?
#
loop_
_entity_poly.entity_id
_entity_poly.type
_entity_poly.pdbx_seq_one_letter_code
_entity_poly.pdbx_strand_id
1 'polypeptide(L)'
;LGPGRIHHCMRSVGAAEKALELMVKRGITREAFGKRIANLGKNPEVIAKARIEIESMRRMVLTAAKAMDELGNAEARVWVSAVKAMVPIRTCQIVDEAIQIHGGTGVSQWTPLARMYASQRTLRLADGPDEVHWFVVGRSEIASTEEAARDYNPKETFYAEKGSDSAAALSGP
;
A
#
# COMPACT_ATOMS: atom_id res chain seq x y z
N LEU A 1 -9.23 -3.94 20.37
CA LEU A 1 -7.98 -3.99 19.57
C LEU A 1 -7.89 -2.90 18.48
N GLY A 2 -8.96 -2.15 18.14
CA GLY A 2 -8.92 -1.10 17.10
C GLY A 2 -7.80 -0.05 17.28
N PRO A 3 -7.70 0.62 18.43
CA PRO A 3 -6.64 1.62 18.67
C PRO A 3 -5.21 1.06 18.66
N GLY A 4 -5.02 -0.21 19.06
CA GLY A 4 -3.71 -0.86 19.00
C GLY A 4 -3.19 -1.03 17.56
N ARG A 5 -4.09 -1.44 16.64
CA ARG A 5 -3.78 -1.66 15.22
C ARG A 5 -3.27 -0.39 14.53
N ILE A 6 -3.88 0.76 14.81
CA ILE A 6 -3.48 2.02 14.17
C ILE A 6 -2.15 2.53 14.72
N HIS A 7 -1.89 2.40 16.03
CA HIS A 7 -0.60 2.77 16.62
C HIS A 7 0.57 1.99 16.02
N HIS A 8 0.39 0.70 15.74
CA HIS A 8 1.41 -0.09 15.04
C HIS A 8 1.65 0.44 13.62
N CYS A 9 0.60 0.78 12.88
CA CYS A 9 0.73 1.33 11.53
C CYS A 9 1.44 2.70 11.53
N MET A 10 1.12 3.59 12.49
CA MET A 10 1.80 4.88 12.66
C MET A 10 3.31 4.70 12.87
N ARG A 11 3.72 3.76 13.71
CA ARG A 11 5.15 3.44 13.94
C ARG A 11 5.79 2.79 12.72
N SER A 12 5.08 1.95 11.99
CA SER A 12 5.57 1.33 10.75
C SER A 12 5.90 2.35 9.66
N VAL A 13 5.13 3.44 9.54
CA VAL A 13 5.48 4.55 8.63
C VAL A 13 6.82 5.19 9.03
N GLY A 14 7.06 5.38 10.33
CA GLY A 14 8.37 5.85 10.82
C GLY A 14 9.51 4.88 10.53
N ALA A 15 9.26 3.56 10.64
CA ALA A 15 10.22 2.54 10.25
C ALA A 15 10.52 2.57 8.74
N ALA A 16 9.51 2.80 7.89
CA ALA A 16 9.68 2.94 6.45
C ALA A 16 10.56 4.15 6.08
N GLU A 17 10.33 5.31 6.71
CA GLU A 17 11.17 6.49 6.54
C GLU A 17 12.62 6.21 6.92
N LYS A 18 12.85 5.52 8.05
CA LYS A 18 14.19 5.17 8.47
C LYS A 18 14.88 4.22 7.49
N ALA A 19 14.15 3.25 6.94
CA ALA A 19 14.66 2.34 5.94
C ALA A 19 15.05 3.08 4.64
N LEU A 20 14.21 4.00 4.18
CA LEU A 20 14.50 4.84 3.01
C LEU A 20 15.73 5.74 3.22
N GLU A 21 15.84 6.37 4.39
CA GLU A 21 17.02 7.18 4.75
C GLU A 21 18.31 6.34 4.67
N LEU A 22 18.32 5.15 5.28
CA LEU A 22 19.47 4.24 5.24
C LEU A 22 19.77 3.78 3.82
N MET A 23 18.74 3.41 3.06
CA MET A 23 18.84 2.99 1.66
C MET A 23 19.54 4.04 0.80
N VAL A 24 19.09 5.30 0.87
CA VAL A 24 19.70 6.40 0.11
C VAL A 24 21.11 6.67 0.59
N LYS A 25 21.36 6.76 1.91
CA LYS A 25 22.69 6.97 2.48
C LYS A 25 23.69 5.94 1.96
N ARG A 26 23.34 4.66 2.01
CA ARG A 26 24.19 3.58 1.50
C ARG A 26 24.39 3.67 -0.01
N GLY A 27 23.32 3.95 -0.74
CA GLY A 27 23.35 4.06 -2.19
C GLY A 27 24.27 5.16 -2.70
N ILE A 28 24.36 6.30 -1.99
CA ILE A 28 25.22 7.43 -2.41
C ILE A 28 26.66 7.33 -1.88
N THR A 29 26.91 6.63 -0.78
CA THR A 29 28.27 6.51 -0.19
C THR A 29 29.09 5.37 -0.78
N ARG A 30 28.45 4.40 -1.47
CA ARG A 30 29.13 3.25 -2.06
C ARG A 30 29.12 3.34 -3.57
N GLU A 31 30.27 3.06 -4.17
CA GLU A 31 30.44 2.95 -5.61
C GLU A 31 30.62 1.48 -6.03
N ALA A 32 30.04 1.16 -7.19
CA ALA A 32 30.20 -0.11 -7.88
C ALA A 32 30.13 0.17 -9.39
N PHE A 33 30.90 -0.57 -10.18
CA PHE A 33 30.93 -0.39 -11.65
C PHE A 33 31.17 1.09 -12.07
N GLY A 34 32.01 1.81 -11.33
CA GLY A 34 32.39 3.20 -11.62
C GLY A 34 31.30 4.25 -11.36
N LYS A 35 30.20 3.90 -10.69
CA LYS A 35 29.13 4.84 -10.31
C LYS A 35 28.64 4.59 -8.88
N ARG A 36 28.01 5.58 -8.27
CA ARG A 36 27.27 5.41 -7.01
C ARG A 36 26.16 4.38 -7.19
N ILE A 37 25.99 3.49 -6.21
CA ILE A 37 24.96 2.43 -6.26
C ILE A 37 23.57 3.04 -6.50
N ALA A 38 23.25 4.17 -5.88
CA ALA A 38 21.96 4.84 -6.06
C ALA A 38 21.66 5.20 -7.53
N ASN A 39 22.68 5.35 -8.38
CA ASN A 39 22.55 5.73 -9.79
C ASN A 39 22.65 4.52 -10.75
N LEU A 40 22.71 3.30 -10.23
CA LEU A 40 22.83 2.08 -11.04
C LEU A 40 21.46 1.48 -11.34
N GLY A 41 21.21 1.21 -12.63
CA GLY A 41 20.05 0.44 -13.09
C GLY A 41 18.72 0.95 -12.52
N LYS A 42 17.98 0.06 -11.86
CA LYS A 42 16.66 0.34 -11.27
C LYS A 42 16.70 1.05 -9.91
N ASN A 43 17.88 1.31 -9.33
CA ASN A 43 17.96 1.84 -7.96
C ASN A 43 17.31 3.23 -7.78
N PRO A 44 17.40 4.18 -8.74
CA PRO A 44 16.65 5.43 -8.66
C PRO A 44 15.12 5.20 -8.61
N GLU A 45 14.63 4.25 -9.41
CA GLU A 45 13.21 3.88 -9.45
C GLU A 45 12.75 3.27 -8.13
N VAL A 46 13.56 2.38 -7.52
CA VAL A 46 13.28 1.79 -6.21
C VAL A 46 13.16 2.86 -5.13
N ILE A 47 14.08 3.84 -5.10
CA ILE A 47 14.04 4.96 -4.15
C ILE A 47 12.80 5.81 -4.37
N ALA A 48 12.46 6.12 -5.63
CA ALA A 48 11.28 6.90 -5.97
C ALA A 48 9.97 6.19 -5.55
N LYS A 49 9.85 4.90 -5.87
CA LYS A 49 8.71 4.07 -5.46
C LYS A 49 8.57 4.02 -3.94
N ALA A 50 9.67 3.81 -3.22
CA ALA A 50 9.66 3.80 -1.76
C ALA A 50 9.15 5.13 -1.17
N ARG A 51 9.58 6.28 -1.71
CA ARG A 51 9.07 7.59 -1.29
C ARG A 51 7.57 7.73 -1.54
N ILE A 52 7.10 7.39 -2.73
CA ILE A 52 5.67 7.47 -3.09
C ILE A 52 4.81 6.56 -2.19
N GLU A 53 5.29 5.35 -1.91
CA GLU A 53 4.61 4.40 -1.04
C GLU A 53 4.53 4.90 0.41
N ILE A 54 5.59 5.53 0.93
CA ILE A 54 5.57 6.13 2.27
C ILE A 54 4.53 7.24 2.38
N GLU A 55 4.48 8.16 1.40
CA GLU A 55 3.47 9.22 1.40
C GLU A 55 2.05 8.66 1.31
N SER A 56 1.85 7.62 0.50
CA SER A 56 0.56 6.93 0.35
C SER A 56 0.13 6.26 1.66
N MET A 57 1.04 5.53 2.32
CA MET A 57 0.78 4.91 3.63
C MET A 57 0.46 5.95 4.69
N ARG A 58 1.22 7.06 4.75
CA ARG A 58 0.98 8.15 5.69
C ARG A 58 -0.41 8.75 5.53
N ARG A 59 -0.81 9.05 4.30
CA ARG A 59 -2.15 9.58 4.01
C ARG A 59 -3.24 8.59 4.43
N MET A 60 -3.08 7.30 4.13
CA MET A 60 -4.04 6.27 4.52
C MET A 60 -4.18 6.14 6.04
N VAL A 61 -3.08 6.21 6.79
CA VAL A 61 -3.10 6.20 8.26
C VAL A 61 -3.79 7.43 8.83
N LEU A 62 -3.54 8.62 8.26
CA LEU A 62 -4.23 9.84 8.68
C LEU A 62 -5.72 9.81 8.38
N THR A 63 -6.13 9.28 7.22
CA THR A 63 -7.55 9.07 6.89
C THR A 63 -8.21 8.13 7.89
N ALA A 64 -7.55 7.03 8.25
CA ALA A 64 -8.08 6.11 9.25
C ALA A 64 -8.18 6.75 10.65
N ALA A 65 -7.20 7.57 11.04
CA ALA A 65 -7.24 8.30 12.31
C ALA A 65 -8.41 9.32 12.32
N LYS A 66 -8.55 10.10 11.25
CA LYS A 66 -9.65 11.05 11.10
C LYS A 66 -11.03 10.35 11.14
N ALA A 67 -11.16 9.21 10.48
CA ALA A 67 -12.39 8.42 10.53
C ALA A 67 -12.71 7.93 11.96
N MET A 68 -11.70 7.59 12.75
CA MET A 68 -11.89 7.24 14.17
C MET A 68 -12.38 8.42 15.00
N ASP A 69 -11.86 9.62 14.73
CA ASP A 69 -12.23 10.85 15.43
C ASP A 69 -13.66 11.32 15.08
N GLU A 70 -14.07 11.19 13.81
CA GLU A 70 -15.35 11.74 13.32
C GLU A 70 -16.52 10.73 13.34
N LEU A 71 -16.28 9.47 12.97
CA LEU A 71 -17.34 8.45 12.76
C LEU A 71 -17.47 7.46 13.93
N GLY A 72 -16.53 7.48 14.87
CA GLY A 72 -16.45 6.52 15.96
C GLY A 72 -15.93 5.14 15.53
N ASN A 73 -15.69 4.28 16.52
CA ASN A 73 -14.93 3.04 16.35
C ASN A 73 -15.60 1.97 15.46
N ALA A 74 -16.93 1.99 15.34
CA ALA A 74 -17.68 0.98 14.57
C ALA A 74 -17.53 1.20 13.06
N GLU A 75 -17.73 2.43 12.61
CA GLU A 75 -17.63 2.82 11.20
C GLU A 75 -16.16 2.94 10.75
N ALA A 76 -15.27 3.41 11.62
CA ALA A 76 -13.84 3.46 11.35
C ALA A 76 -13.17 2.08 11.22
N ARG A 77 -13.87 1.00 11.58
CA ARG A 77 -13.33 -0.37 11.54
C ARG A 77 -12.78 -0.75 10.17
N VAL A 78 -13.46 -0.36 9.09
CA VAL A 78 -13.05 -0.68 7.71
C VAL A 78 -11.72 0.00 7.38
N TRP A 79 -11.60 1.29 7.71
CA TRP A 79 -10.36 2.06 7.53
C TRP A 79 -9.20 1.50 8.34
N VAL A 80 -9.44 1.14 9.61
CA VAL A 80 -8.43 0.54 10.49
C VAL A 80 -7.96 -0.82 9.96
N SER A 81 -8.87 -1.65 9.45
CA SER A 81 -8.52 -2.91 8.81
C SER A 81 -7.73 -2.69 7.52
N ALA A 82 -8.12 -1.73 6.68
CA ALA A 82 -7.42 -1.41 5.43
C ALA A 82 -5.95 -1.02 5.68
N VAL A 83 -5.69 -0.12 6.63
CA VAL A 83 -4.30 0.27 6.95
C VAL A 83 -3.52 -0.87 7.59
N LYS A 84 -4.16 -1.68 8.43
CA LYS A 84 -3.51 -2.82 9.11
C LYS A 84 -3.12 -3.94 8.15
N ALA A 85 -3.86 -4.13 7.06
CA ALA A 85 -3.53 -5.09 6.01
C ALA A 85 -2.38 -4.58 5.12
N MET A 86 -2.40 -3.28 4.80
CA MET A 86 -1.53 -2.70 3.77
C MET A 86 -0.15 -2.25 4.31
N VAL A 87 -0.12 -1.52 5.43
CA VAL A 87 1.08 -0.82 5.91
C VAL A 87 2.24 -1.78 6.25
N PRO A 88 2.04 -2.88 6.99
CA PRO A 88 3.14 -3.79 7.30
C PRO A 88 3.74 -4.47 6.06
N ILE A 89 2.92 -4.82 5.06
CA ILE A 89 3.37 -5.44 3.81
C ILE A 89 4.28 -4.48 3.04
N ARG A 90 3.82 -3.26 2.81
CA ARG A 90 4.58 -2.24 2.08
C ARG A 90 5.85 -1.82 2.83
N THR A 91 5.77 -1.71 4.15
CA THR A 91 6.96 -1.43 4.97
C THR A 91 7.98 -2.56 4.88
N CYS A 92 7.55 -3.83 4.91
CA CYS A 92 8.44 -4.98 4.67
C CYS A 92 9.18 -4.86 3.33
N GLN A 93 8.46 -4.52 2.25
CA GLN A 93 9.05 -4.38 0.91
C GLN A 93 10.10 -3.27 0.86
N ILE A 94 9.82 -2.11 1.46
CA ILE A 94 10.78 -0.99 1.51
C ILE A 94 12.03 -1.37 2.32
N VAL A 95 11.85 -2.07 3.45
CA VAL A 95 12.99 -2.55 4.25
C VAL A 95 13.80 -3.59 3.47
N ASP A 96 13.15 -4.48 2.73
CA ASP A 96 13.81 -5.50 1.90
C ASP A 96 14.67 -4.87 0.80
N GLU A 97 14.16 -3.86 0.08
CA GLU A 97 14.93 -3.10 -0.90
C GLU A 97 16.10 -2.34 -0.26
N ALA A 98 15.91 -1.82 0.96
CA ALA A 98 17.00 -1.22 1.73
C ALA A 98 18.08 -2.25 2.09
N ILE A 99 17.70 -3.47 2.48
CA ILE A 99 18.62 -4.60 2.71
C ILE A 99 19.40 -4.91 1.43
N GLN A 100 18.71 -4.98 0.29
CA GLN A 100 19.31 -5.27 -1.00
C GLN A 100 20.38 -4.24 -1.40
N ILE A 101 20.11 -2.94 -1.21
CA ILE A 101 21.10 -1.88 -1.46
C ILE A 101 22.30 -1.96 -0.50
N HIS A 102 22.12 -2.48 0.72
CA HIS A 102 23.21 -2.72 1.65
C HIS A 102 24.01 -4.01 1.36
N GLY A 103 23.48 -4.93 0.57
CA GLY A 103 24.07 -6.25 0.33
C GLY A 103 24.19 -7.05 1.64
N GLY A 104 25.30 -7.77 1.83
CA GLY A 104 25.53 -8.57 3.05
C GLY A 104 25.47 -7.77 4.37
N THR A 105 25.70 -6.46 4.32
CA THR A 105 25.57 -5.57 5.50
C THR A 105 24.11 -5.35 5.91
N GLY A 106 23.15 -5.54 4.98
CA GLY A 106 21.72 -5.37 5.26
C GLY A 106 21.14 -6.48 6.14
N VAL A 107 21.71 -7.69 6.07
CA VAL A 107 21.31 -8.85 6.89
C VAL A 107 22.17 -9.02 8.16
N SER A 108 23.17 -8.16 8.35
CA SER A 108 24.09 -8.24 9.49
C SER A 108 23.64 -7.36 10.67
N GLN A 109 24.33 -7.50 11.80
CA GLN A 109 23.99 -6.79 13.03
C GLN A 109 24.53 -5.35 13.04
N TRP A 110 25.23 -4.95 11.98
CA TRP A 110 25.75 -3.59 11.80
C TRP A 110 24.69 -2.59 11.35
N THR A 111 23.54 -3.09 10.89
CA THR A 111 22.39 -2.25 10.53
C THR A 111 21.14 -2.72 11.26
N PRO A 112 20.17 -1.82 11.52
CA PRO A 112 18.91 -2.22 12.12
C PRO A 112 17.97 -2.95 11.13
N LEU A 113 18.33 -3.06 9.85
CA LEU A 113 17.42 -3.45 8.77
C LEU A 113 16.85 -4.85 8.94
N ALA A 114 17.68 -5.84 9.30
CA ALA A 114 17.21 -7.21 9.54
C ALA A 114 16.17 -7.28 10.68
N ARG A 115 16.42 -6.56 11.79
CA ARG A 115 15.46 -6.46 12.91
C ARG A 115 14.19 -5.73 12.50
N MET A 116 14.30 -4.66 11.72
CA MET A 116 13.16 -3.91 11.19
C MET A 116 12.28 -4.82 10.32
N TYR A 117 12.89 -5.60 9.42
CA TYR A 117 12.17 -6.55 8.57
C TYR A 117 11.41 -7.59 9.39
N ALA A 118 12.10 -8.23 10.34
CA ALA A 118 11.48 -9.21 11.22
C ALA A 118 10.30 -8.61 12.01
N SER A 119 10.46 -7.40 12.55
CA SER A 119 9.42 -6.70 13.31
C SER A 119 8.18 -6.43 12.44
N GLN A 120 8.36 -5.97 11.21
CA GLN A 120 7.24 -5.74 10.28
C GLN A 120 6.59 -7.05 9.83
N ARG A 121 7.40 -8.11 9.63
CA ARG A 121 6.88 -9.44 9.31
C ARG A 121 6.04 -10.03 10.45
N THR A 122 6.40 -9.76 11.70
CA THR A 122 5.60 -10.11 12.88
C THR A 122 4.28 -9.35 12.90
N LEU A 123 4.27 -8.06 12.55
CA LEU A 123 3.05 -7.25 12.51
C LEU A 123 2.03 -7.71 11.45
N ARG A 124 2.45 -8.48 10.45
CA ARG A 124 1.54 -9.14 9.50
C ARG A 124 0.73 -10.30 10.10
N LEU A 125 1.09 -10.73 11.31
CA LEU A 125 0.41 -11.80 12.06
C LEU A 125 -0.22 -11.25 13.34
N ALA A 126 0.51 -10.38 14.05
CA ALA A 126 0.04 -9.74 15.27
C ALA A 126 -1.17 -8.84 15.02
N ASP A 127 -2.07 -8.76 16.00
CA ASP A 127 -3.34 -8.00 15.96
C ASP A 127 -4.29 -8.39 14.80
N GLY A 128 -4.12 -9.58 14.26
CA GLY A 128 -4.92 -10.17 13.19
C GLY A 128 -4.10 -10.27 11.90
N PRO A 129 -4.07 -11.46 11.27
CA PRO A 129 -3.32 -11.68 10.05
C PRO A 129 -3.91 -10.87 8.88
N ASP A 130 -3.09 -10.59 7.87
CA ASP A 130 -3.43 -9.74 6.74
C ASP A 130 -4.76 -10.15 6.08
N GLU A 131 -4.97 -11.46 5.89
CA GLU A 131 -6.13 -12.04 5.20
C GLU A 131 -7.46 -11.72 5.90
N VAL A 132 -7.46 -11.66 7.23
CA VAL A 132 -8.65 -11.30 8.00
C VAL A 132 -9.01 -9.84 7.77
N HIS A 133 -8.03 -8.97 7.62
CA HIS A 133 -8.27 -7.55 7.36
C HIS A 133 -8.68 -7.29 5.92
N TRP A 134 -8.06 -7.99 4.95
CA TRP A 134 -8.51 -7.96 3.56
C TRP A 134 -9.96 -8.41 3.42
N PHE A 135 -10.36 -9.46 4.13
CA PHE A 135 -11.75 -9.93 4.15
C PHE A 135 -12.73 -8.88 4.69
N VAL A 136 -12.38 -8.17 5.77
CA VAL A 136 -13.23 -7.11 6.33
C VAL A 136 -13.47 -5.99 5.32
N VAL A 137 -12.41 -5.53 4.65
CA VAL A 137 -12.51 -4.46 3.64
C VAL A 137 -13.30 -4.94 2.43
N GLY A 138 -12.95 -6.11 1.88
CA GLY A 138 -13.62 -6.67 0.72
C GLY A 138 -15.11 -6.93 0.95
N ARG A 139 -15.48 -7.47 2.12
CA ARG A 139 -16.90 -7.67 2.48
C ARG A 139 -17.66 -6.36 2.59
N SER A 140 -17.04 -5.31 3.14
CA SER A 140 -17.67 -3.99 3.23
C SER A 140 -17.92 -3.39 1.84
N GLU A 141 -16.94 -3.49 0.93
CA GLU A 141 -17.03 -2.95 -0.43
C GLU A 141 -18.08 -3.67 -1.28
N ILE A 142 -18.17 -5.00 -1.14
CA ILE A 142 -19.20 -5.79 -1.84
C ILE A 142 -20.59 -5.39 -1.33
N ALA A 143 -20.78 -5.33 0.00
CA ALA A 143 -22.06 -5.01 0.59
C ALA A 143 -22.54 -3.59 0.23
N SER A 144 -21.64 -2.61 0.10
CA SER A 144 -22.02 -1.24 -0.29
C SER A 144 -22.44 -1.11 -1.75
N THR A 145 -22.02 -2.04 -2.60
CA THR A 145 -22.22 -1.97 -4.06
C THR A 145 -23.31 -2.95 -4.55
N GLU A 146 -23.68 -3.94 -3.74
CA GLU A 146 -24.59 -5.04 -4.11
C GLU A 146 -25.92 -4.55 -4.68
N GLU A 147 -26.54 -3.54 -4.07
CA GLU A 147 -27.81 -2.99 -4.54
C GLU A 147 -27.65 -2.20 -5.85
N ALA A 148 -26.62 -1.35 -5.96
CA ALA A 148 -26.35 -0.57 -7.15
C ALA A 148 -25.93 -1.43 -8.36
N ALA A 149 -25.35 -2.61 -8.11
CA ALA A 149 -24.90 -3.53 -9.14
C ALA A 149 -26.00 -4.45 -9.69
N ARG A 150 -27.20 -4.50 -9.07
CA ARG A 150 -28.27 -5.44 -9.46
C ARG A 150 -28.64 -5.36 -10.94
N ASP A 151 -28.68 -4.15 -11.48
CA ASP A 151 -29.09 -3.88 -12.86
C ASP A 151 -27.89 -3.48 -13.74
N TYR A 152 -26.65 -3.65 -13.25
CA TYR A 152 -25.46 -3.27 -14.00
C TYR A 152 -25.14 -4.30 -15.09
N ASN A 153 -25.61 -4.02 -16.32
CA ASN A 153 -25.30 -4.80 -17.52
C ASN A 153 -24.61 -3.94 -18.59
N PRO A 154 -23.27 -3.80 -18.55
CA PRO A 154 -22.53 -2.89 -19.44
C PRO A 154 -22.70 -3.24 -20.92
N LYS A 155 -22.89 -4.53 -21.24
CA LYS A 155 -23.08 -5.00 -22.61
C LYS A 155 -24.42 -4.53 -23.18
N GLU A 156 -25.49 -4.65 -22.39
CA GLU A 156 -26.82 -4.21 -22.79
C GLU A 156 -26.90 -2.69 -22.94
N THR A 157 -26.33 -1.91 -22.00
CA THR A 157 -26.20 -0.46 -22.16
C THR A 157 -25.44 -0.07 -23.42
N PHE A 158 -24.31 -0.72 -23.72
CA PHE A 158 -23.52 -0.43 -24.92
C PHE A 158 -24.30 -0.68 -26.22
N TYR A 159 -25.10 -1.76 -26.29
CA TYR A 159 -25.92 -2.04 -27.47
C TYR A 159 -27.17 -1.18 -27.55
N ALA A 160 -27.77 -0.77 -26.42
CA ALA A 160 -28.87 0.19 -26.41
C ALA A 160 -28.42 1.56 -26.97
N GLU A 161 -27.22 2.01 -26.61
CA GLU A 161 -26.61 3.26 -27.12
C GLU A 161 -26.24 3.18 -28.61
N LYS A 162 -25.78 2.04 -29.12
CA LYS A 162 -25.51 1.86 -30.56
C LYS A 162 -26.76 1.58 -31.38
N GLY A 163 -27.77 0.96 -30.79
CA GLY A 163 -29.05 0.67 -31.44
C GLY A 163 -29.79 1.94 -31.85
N SER A 164 -29.71 3.01 -31.05
CA SER A 164 -30.30 4.31 -31.37
C SER A 164 -29.62 5.02 -32.55
N ASP A 165 -28.32 4.80 -32.78
CA ASP A 165 -27.58 5.40 -33.91
C ASP A 165 -27.81 4.65 -35.23
N SER A 166 -28.18 3.37 -35.19
CA SER A 166 -28.40 2.56 -36.40
C SER A 166 -29.76 2.77 -37.07
N ALA A 167 -30.75 3.33 -36.37
CA ALA A 167 -32.07 3.63 -36.92
C ALA A 167 -32.09 4.92 -37.78
N ALA A 168 -31.11 5.82 -37.62
CA ALA A 168 -31.00 7.06 -38.40
C ALA A 168 -30.30 6.88 -39.76
N ALA A 169 -29.68 5.72 -40.02
CA ALA A 169 -28.87 5.48 -41.21
C ALA A 169 -29.64 4.86 -42.41
N LEU A 170 -30.94 4.60 -42.27
CA LEU A 170 -31.75 3.95 -43.33
C LEU A 170 -32.88 4.83 -43.90
N SER A 171 -32.85 6.15 -43.67
CA SER A 171 -33.73 7.11 -44.36
C SER A 171 -32.90 8.07 -45.23
N GLY A 172 -32.41 7.57 -46.36
CA GLY A 172 -31.84 8.36 -47.46
C GLY A 172 -32.19 7.65 -48.78
N PRO A 173 -32.38 8.40 -49.88
CA PRO A 173 -33.42 8.18 -50.91
C PRO A 173 -33.41 6.82 -51.61
#